data_AF-A0A7J4VLU4-F1
#
_entry.id   AF-A0A7J4VLU4-F1
#
_cell.length_a   1.000
_cell.length_b   1.000
_cell.length_c   1.000
_cell.angle_alpha   90.00
_cell.angle_beta   90.00
_cell.angle_gamma   90.00
#
_symmetry.space_group_name_H-M   'P 1'
#
loop_
_entity.id
_entity.type
_entity.pdbx_description
1 polymer ?
#
loop_
_entity_poly.entity_id
_entity_poly.type
_entity_poly.pdbx_seq_one_letter_code
_entity_poly.pdbx_strand_id
1 'polypeptide(L)'
;MLHRPDCSLLQEGTEPPADPQAGLAGLISDHLVDYAVEVRPIYEALRRVVGQIAGLLILAQLTRRAEVLELPELLACQARCEEAEERLRALTEKRGVPAAHVRALDTCHRLCRAILDFFPQWRRSMDPDGEFALMEERLRAAYQHLSASSWDKGGLAMIDFRNACCSCETQISKN
;
A
#
# COMPACT_ATOMS: atom_id res chain seq x y z
N MET A 1 7.43 -7.05 13.78
CA MET A 1 7.92 -8.44 13.69
C MET A 1 8.69 -8.52 12.39
N LEU A 2 10.00 -8.81 12.42
CA LEU A 2 10.79 -8.89 11.19
C LEU A 2 10.46 -10.21 10.49
N HIS A 3 9.82 -10.16 9.32
CA HIS A 3 9.53 -11.35 8.54
C HIS A 3 10.79 -11.80 7.79
N ARG A 4 10.94 -13.10 7.50
CA ARG A 4 11.96 -13.59 6.56
C ARG A 4 11.44 -13.55 5.11
N PRO A 5 12.32 -13.47 4.09
CA PRO A 5 11.90 -13.37 2.69
C PRO A 5 11.00 -14.53 2.25
N ASP A 6 11.14 -15.70 2.87
CA ASP A 6 10.38 -16.92 2.64
C ASP A 6 9.19 -17.10 3.61
N CYS A 7 8.75 -16.06 4.31
CA CYS A 7 7.66 -16.15 5.27
C CYS A 7 6.34 -16.55 4.57
N SER A 8 5.79 -17.72 4.94
CA SER A 8 4.56 -18.29 4.37
C SER A 8 3.35 -17.35 4.46
N LEU A 9 3.24 -16.57 5.55
CA LEU A 9 2.18 -15.56 5.71
C LEU A 9 2.25 -14.43 4.68
N LEU A 10 3.44 -14.11 4.17
CA LEU A 10 3.62 -13.13 3.10
C LEU A 10 3.31 -13.74 1.73
N GLN A 11 3.53 -15.05 1.56
CA GLN A 11 3.14 -15.78 0.35
C GLN A 11 1.62 -15.94 0.23
N GLU A 12 0.94 -16.28 1.32
CA GLU A 12 -0.53 -16.34 1.37
C GLU A 12 -1.16 -14.97 1.04
N GLY A 13 -0.47 -13.88 1.36
CA GLY A 13 -0.92 -12.52 1.08
C GLY A 13 -0.79 -12.07 -0.38
N THR A 14 -0.09 -12.81 -1.25
CA THR A 14 0.06 -12.41 -2.67
C THR A 14 -1.13 -12.81 -3.54
N GLU A 15 -2.02 -13.66 -3.03
CA GLU A 15 -3.25 -14.01 -3.71
C GLU A 15 -4.21 -12.80 -3.76
N PRO A 16 -4.93 -12.59 -4.88
CA PRO A 16 -5.94 -11.54 -4.97
C PRO A 16 -7.02 -11.73 -3.90
N PRO A 17 -7.51 -10.67 -3.26
CA PRO A 17 -8.51 -10.83 -2.22
C PRO A 17 -9.85 -11.26 -2.80
N ALA A 18 -10.52 -12.20 -2.13
CA ALA A 18 -11.91 -12.52 -2.41
C ALA A 18 -12.82 -11.38 -1.92
N ASP A 19 -13.49 -10.71 -2.85
CA ASP A 19 -14.45 -9.59 -2.67
C ASP A 19 -14.32 -8.83 -1.33
N PRO A 20 -13.35 -7.90 -1.19
CA PRO A 20 -13.19 -7.11 0.03
C PRO A 20 -14.42 -6.30 0.43
N GLN A 21 -15.33 -6.04 -0.51
CA GLN A 21 -16.54 -5.28 -0.24
C GLN A 21 -17.67 -6.16 0.29
N ALA A 22 -17.50 -7.49 0.30
CA ALA A 22 -18.43 -8.45 0.89
C ALA A 22 -18.60 -8.16 2.39
N GLY A 23 -19.68 -7.47 2.73
CA GLY A 23 -20.02 -7.05 4.09
C GLY A 23 -20.26 -5.55 4.25
N LEU A 24 -19.78 -4.70 3.33
CA LEU A 24 -20.07 -3.26 3.37
C LEU A 24 -21.56 -2.98 3.14
N ALA A 25 -22.21 -3.77 2.28
CA ALA A 25 -23.65 -3.64 2.01
C ALA A 25 -24.55 -4.03 3.20
N GLY A 26 -24.01 -4.77 4.18
CA GLY A 26 -24.74 -5.21 5.36
C GLY A 26 -24.70 -4.23 6.54
N LEU A 27 -23.95 -3.13 6.43
CA LEU A 27 -23.88 -2.12 7.48
C LEU A 27 -25.14 -1.24 7.50
N ILE A 28 -25.62 -0.94 8.70
CA ILE A 28 -26.67 0.09 8.91
C ILE A 28 -26.08 1.46 8.53
N SER A 29 -26.90 2.35 7.99
CA SER A 29 -26.48 3.65 7.43
C SER A 29 -25.55 4.46 8.35
N ASP A 30 -25.85 4.54 9.66
CA ASP A 30 -25.01 5.34 10.58
C ASP A 30 -23.64 4.67 10.81
N HIS A 31 -23.62 3.35 11.00
CA HIS A 31 -22.37 2.58 11.10
C HIS A 31 -21.55 2.60 9.80
N LEU A 32 -22.21 2.71 8.65
CA LEU A 32 -21.57 2.86 7.34
C LEU A 32 -20.80 4.19 7.27
N VAL A 33 -21.40 5.28 7.75
CA VAL A 33 -20.78 6.62 7.77
C VAL A 33 -19.60 6.64 8.74
N ASP A 34 -19.78 6.15 9.96
CA ASP A 34 -18.71 6.08 10.97
C ASP A 34 -17.53 5.26 10.43
N TYR A 35 -17.82 4.10 9.84
CA TYR A 35 -16.79 3.26 9.23
C TYR A 35 -16.07 3.99 8.09
N ALA A 36 -16.79 4.69 7.22
CA ALA A 36 -16.19 5.45 6.12
C ALA A 36 -15.24 6.56 6.62
N VAL A 37 -15.62 7.27 7.68
CA VAL A 37 -14.79 8.33 8.28
C VAL A 37 -13.50 7.75 8.87
N GLU A 38 -13.58 6.58 9.50
CA GLU A 38 -12.42 5.96 10.15
C GLU A 38 -11.48 5.25 9.18
N VAL A 39 -12.02 4.59 8.16
CA VAL A 39 -11.20 3.83 7.20
C VAL A 39 -10.49 4.73 6.18
N ARG A 40 -11.04 5.91 5.88
CA ARG A 40 -10.48 6.85 4.91
C ARG A 40 -9.02 7.26 5.20
N PRO A 41 -8.65 7.73 6.41
CA PRO A 41 -7.26 8.06 6.69
C PRO A 41 -6.31 6.86 6.58
N ILE A 42 -6.78 5.64 6.87
CA ILE A 42 -5.99 4.41 6.71
C ILE A 42 -5.73 4.14 5.23
N TYR A 43 -6.80 4.13 4.42
CA TYR A 43 -6.71 3.91 2.98
C TYR A 43 -5.78 4.93 2.32
N GLU A 44 -5.93 6.22 2.66
CA GLU A 44 -5.10 7.29 2.14
C GLU A 44 -3.63 7.19 2.56
N ALA A 45 -3.36 6.73 3.78
CA ALA A 45 -1.99 6.46 4.23
C ALA A 45 -1.37 5.31 3.44
N LEU A 46 -2.08 4.17 3.31
CA LEU A 46 -1.62 3.02 2.54
C LEU A 46 -1.41 3.34 1.05
N ARG A 47 -2.31 4.13 0.46
CA ARG A 47 -2.19 4.61 -0.92
C ARG A 47 -0.90 5.40 -1.14
N ARG A 48 -0.54 6.27 -0.19
CA ARG A 48 0.73 7.01 -0.24
C ARG A 48 1.93 6.10 -0.01
N VAL A 49 1.86 5.15 0.92
CA VAL A 49 2.94 4.18 1.18
C VAL A 49 3.23 3.33 -0.06
N VAL A 50 2.21 2.75 -0.68
CA VAL A 50 2.35 1.97 -1.93
C VAL A 50 3.02 2.81 -3.03
N GLY A 51 2.57 4.06 -3.22
CA GLY A 51 3.18 4.97 -4.21
C GLY A 51 4.64 5.32 -3.90
N GLN A 52 4.98 5.57 -2.64
CA GLN A 52 6.36 5.85 -2.23
C GLN A 52 7.27 4.65 -2.41
N ILE A 53 6.83 3.45 -2.03
CA ILE A 53 7.60 2.22 -2.24
C ILE A 53 7.86 2.01 -3.74
N ALA A 54 6.86 2.23 -4.59
CA ALA A 54 7.04 2.18 -6.05
C ALA A 54 8.14 3.14 -6.52
N GLY A 55 8.10 4.40 -6.08
CA GLY A 55 9.13 5.38 -6.40
C GLY A 55 10.53 4.98 -5.89
N LEU A 56 10.61 4.46 -4.67
CA LEU A 56 11.86 3.99 -4.07
C LEU A 56 12.45 2.79 -4.84
N LEU A 57 11.63 1.82 -5.26
CA LEU A 57 12.08 0.68 -6.07
C LEU A 57 12.56 1.14 -7.47
N ILE A 58 11.86 2.09 -8.10
CA ILE A 58 12.31 2.67 -9.37
C ILE A 58 13.66 3.38 -9.21
N LEU A 59 13.81 4.23 -8.19
CA LEU A 59 15.07 4.92 -7.90
C LEU A 59 16.19 3.92 -7.61
N ALA A 60 15.89 2.86 -6.87
CA ALA A 60 16.81 1.78 -6.56
C ALA A 60 17.31 1.02 -7.80
N GLN A 61 16.45 0.82 -8.79
CA GLN A 61 16.78 0.17 -10.06
C GLN A 61 17.64 1.07 -10.95
N LEU A 62 17.32 2.37 -10.98
CA LEU A 62 18.05 3.36 -11.79
C LEU A 62 19.42 3.73 -11.20
N THR A 63 19.55 3.69 -9.87
CA THR A 63 20.77 4.13 -9.19
C THR A 63 21.54 2.93 -8.63
N ARG A 64 22.77 2.69 -9.09
CA ARG A 64 23.66 1.66 -8.49
C ARG A 64 24.21 2.04 -7.12
N ARG A 65 23.83 3.21 -6.55
CA ARG A 65 24.43 3.79 -5.35
C ARG A 65 23.60 3.55 -4.10
N ALA A 66 24.26 3.27 -2.98
CA ALA A 66 23.59 3.01 -1.69
C ALA A 66 22.85 4.24 -1.13
N GLU A 67 23.00 5.41 -1.76
CA GLU A 67 22.38 6.69 -1.40
C GLU A 67 20.85 6.60 -1.26
N VAL A 68 20.18 5.69 -1.98
CA VAL A 68 18.72 5.47 -1.85
C VAL A 68 18.31 5.05 -0.42
N LEU A 69 19.22 4.41 0.32
CA LEU A 69 18.97 3.99 1.70
C LEU A 69 19.06 5.13 2.71
N GLU A 70 19.71 6.23 2.35
CA GLU A 70 19.89 7.42 3.19
C GLU A 70 18.86 8.51 2.87
N LEU A 71 17.93 8.23 1.95
CA LEU A 71 16.90 9.16 1.54
C LEU A 71 15.92 9.42 2.70
N PRO A 72 15.69 10.70 3.08
CA PRO A 72 14.64 11.07 4.03
C PRO A 72 13.26 10.50 3.67
N GLU A 73 13.02 10.28 2.37
CA GLU A 73 11.82 9.66 1.83
C GLU A 73 11.59 8.24 2.33
N LEU A 74 12.64 7.46 2.56
CA LEU A 74 12.53 6.10 3.12
C LEU A 74 12.03 6.15 4.57
N LEU A 75 12.64 7.00 5.39
CA LEU A 75 12.22 7.22 6.79
C LEU A 75 10.77 7.74 6.86
N ALA A 76 10.41 8.70 5.99
CA ALA A 76 9.06 9.22 5.92
C ALA A 76 8.04 8.15 5.48
N CYS A 77 8.43 7.24 4.59
CA CYS A 77 7.60 6.11 4.18
C CYS A 77 7.40 5.11 5.32
N GLN A 78 8.45 4.81 6.08
CA GLN A 78 8.39 3.93 7.26
C GLN A 78 7.46 4.50 8.34
N ALA A 79 7.63 5.77 8.71
CA ALA A 79 6.79 6.43 9.70
C ALA A 79 5.30 6.43 9.29
N ARG A 80 5.01 6.63 8.00
CA ARG A 80 3.63 6.55 7.49
C ARG A 80 3.06 5.14 7.52
N CYS A 81 3.90 4.13 7.25
CA CYS A 81 3.50 2.73 7.36
C CYS A 81 3.16 2.38 8.82
N GLU A 82 3.93 2.87 9.78
CA GLU A 82 3.66 2.74 11.23
C GLU A 82 2.35 3.41 11.64
N GLU A 83 2.14 4.65 11.20
CA GLU A 83 0.91 5.39 11.49
C GLU A 83 -0.34 4.68 10.92
N ALA A 84 -0.21 4.05 9.74
CA ALA A 84 -1.27 3.23 9.16
C ALA A 84 -1.54 1.96 9.99
N GLU A 85 -0.49 1.31 10.51
CA GLU A 85 -0.61 0.13 11.38
C GLU A 85 -1.40 0.46 12.66
N GLU A 86 -1.05 1.56 13.32
CA GLU A 86 -1.70 1.97 14.58
C GLU A 86 -3.19 2.22 14.38
N ARG A 87 -3.55 2.94 13.31
CA ARG A 87 -4.96 3.20 12.98
C ARG A 87 -5.71 1.93 12.60
N LEU A 88 -5.08 1.04 11.83
CA LEU A 88 -5.68 -0.22 11.43
C LEU A 88 -5.93 -1.15 12.63
N ARG A 89 -5.01 -1.18 13.59
CA ARG A 89 -5.18 -1.91 14.85
C ARG A 89 -6.37 -1.36 15.63
N ALA A 90 -6.45 -0.04 15.81
CA ALA A 90 -7.57 0.61 16.49
C ALA A 90 -8.93 0.36 15.79
N LEU A 91 -8.95 0.30 14.45
CA LEU A 91 -10.15 -0.04 13.69
C LEU A 91 -10.57 -1.51 13.92
N THR A 92 -9.60 -2.43 13.94
CA THR A 92 -9.87 -3.88 14.07
C THR A 92 -10.44 -4.26 15.44
N GLU A 93 -10.12 -3.50 16.49
CA GLU A 93 -10.65 -3.71 17.84
C GLU A 93 -12.14 -3.34 17.98
N LYS A 94 -12.71 -2.61 17.01
CA LYS A 94 -14.11 -2.21 17.02
C LYS A 94 -15.04 -3.34 16.60
N ARG A 95 -16.19 -3.44 17.26
CA ARG A 95 -17.24 -4.41 16.90
C ARG A 95 -17.96 -3.96 15.63
N GLY A 96 -18.32 -4.94 14.79
CA GLY A 96 -19.14 -4.70 13.59
C GLY A 96 -18.38 -4.19 12.37
N VAL A 97 -17.04 -4.16 12.41
CA VAL A 97 -16.25 -3.79 11.23
C VAL A 97 -16.36 -4.86 10.12
N PRO A 98 -16.46 -4.46 8.84
CA PRO A 98 -16.46 -5.38 7.71
C PRO A 98 -15.13 -6.15 7.62
N ALA A 99 -15.13 -7.39 8.12
CA ALA A 99 -13.91 -8.15 8.31
C ALA A 99 -13.15 -8.41 6.98
N ALA A 100 -13.84 -8.58 5.86
CA ALA A 100 -13.20 -8.76 4.55
C ALA A 100 -12.44 -7.50 4.11
N HIS A 101 -13.05 -6.33 4.26
CA HIS A 101 -12.45 -5.05 3.90
C HIS A 101 -11.22 -4.75 4.78
N VAL A 102 -11.35 -4.93 6.10
CA VAL A 102 -10.23 -4.74 7.03
C VAL A 102 -9.07 -5.70 6.74
N ARG A 103 -9.36 -6.98 6.44
CA ARG A 103 -8.32 -7.96 6.08
C ARG A 103 -7.56 -7.58 4.82
N ALA A 104 -8.23 -7.04 3.80
CA ALA A 104 -7.57 -6.62 2.57
C ALA A 104 -6.61 -5.42 2.83
N LEU A 105 -7.04 -4.44 3.63
CA LEU A 105 -6.18 -3.32 4.05
C LEU A 105 -4.99 -3.79 4.91
N ASP A 106 -5.22 -4.75 5.79
CA ASP A 106 -4.19 -5.38 6.63
C ASP A 106 -3.16 -6.16 5.82
N THR A 107 -3.60 -6.93 4.82
CA THR A 107 -2.69 -7.61 3.90
C THR A 107 -1.87 -6.62 3.08
N CYS A 108 -2.49 -5.54 2.56
CA CYS A 108 -1.77 -4.46 1.89
C CYS A 108 -0.68 -3.87 2.80
N HIS A 109 -1.03 -3.55 4.04
CA HIS A 109 -0.09 -3.03 5.04
C HIS A 109 1.08 -3.99 5.29
N ARG A 110 0.80 -5.27 5.55
CA ARG A 110 1.84 -6.28 5.82
C ARG A 110 2.84 -6.43 4.68
N LEU A 111 2.34 -6.43 3.43
CA LEU A 111 3.20 -6.50 2.25
C LEU A 111 4.08 -5.25 2.13
N CYS A 112 3.53 -4.06 2.37
CA CYS A 112 4.29 -2.81 2.39
C CYS A 112 5.38 -2.81 3.47
N ARG A 113 5.02 -3.21 4.70
CA ARG A 113 5.97 -3.33 5.82
C ARG A 113 7.09 -4.29 5.49
N ALA A 114 6.77 -5.46 4.94
CA ALA A 114 7.78 -6.45 4.55
C ALA A 114 8.79 -5.86 3.56
N ILE A 115 8.32 -5.14 2.54
CA ILE A 115 9.23 -4.47 1.59
C ILE A 115 10.13 -3.48 2.32
N LEU A 116 9.57 -2.60 3.16
CA LEU A 116 10.32 -1.58 3.90
C LEU A 116 11.33 -2.15 4.88
N ASP A 117 11.04 -3.30 5.50
CA ASP A 117 11.96 -4.00 6.40
C ASP A 117 13.13 -4.64 5.63
N PHE A 118 12.88 -5.15 4.42
CA PHE A 118 13.94 -5.72 3.57
C PHE A 118 14.75 -4.68 2.80
N PHE A 119 14.16 -3.51 2.55
CA PHE A 119 14.72 -2.49 1.69
C PHE A 119 16.18 -2.11 2.05
N PRO A 120 16.55 -1.88 3.34
CA PRO A 120 17.91 -1.50 3.72
C PRO A 120 18.97 -2.60 3.53
N GLN A 121 18.55 -3.86 3.42
CA GLN A 121 19.44 -5.02 3.41
C GLN A 121 19.52 -5.73 2.06
N TRP A 122 18.62 -5.48 1.11
CA TRP A 122 18.54 -6.29 -0.14
C TRP A 122 19.86 -6.34 -0.91
N ARG A 123 20.62 -5.23 -0.96
CA ARG A 123 21.89 -5.19 -1.72
C ARG A 123 23.00 -6.04 -1.12
N ARG A 124 22.87 -6.38 0.16
CA ARG A 124 23.78 -7.27 0.87
C ARG A 124 23.30 -8.73 0.85
N SER A 125 22.16 -9.00 0.20
CA SER A 125 21.65 -10.36 -0.02
C SER A 125 22.62 -11.18 -0.86
N MET A 126 22.58 -12.50 -0.69
CA MET A 126 23.25 -13.45 -1.58
C MET A 126 22.64 -13.45 -2.99
N ASP A 127 21.37 -13.06 -3.13
CA ASP A 127 20.65 -12.91 -4.39
C ASP A 127 19.87 -11.57 -4.42
N PRO A 128 20.55 -10.45 -4.70
CA PRO A 128 19.89 -9.13 -4.72
C PRO A 128 18.83 -8.98 -5.80
N ASP A 129 18.98 -9.63 -6.94
CA ASP A 129 18.06 -9.53 -8.07
C ASP A 129 16.77 -10.34 -7.80
N GLY A 130 16.89 -11.55 -7.24
CA GLY A 130 15.74 -12.34 -6.80
C GLY A 130 14.95 -11.67 -5.68
N GLU A 131 15.65 -11.10 -4.69
CA GLU A 131 15.00 -10.33 -3.62
C GLU A 131 14.31 -9.06 -4.14
N PHE A 132 14.89 -8.40 -5.15
CA PHE A 132 14.27 -7.25 -5.80
C PHE A 132 12.99 -7.65 -6.53
N ALA A 133 13.02 -8.72 -7.33
CA ALA A 133 11.82 -9.25 -7.99
C ALA A 133 10.72 -9.61 -6.98
N LEU A 134 11.10 -10.19 -5.84
CA LEU A 134 10.15 -10.51 -4.77
C LEU A 134 9.53 -9.26 -4.12
N MET A 135 10.29 -8.17 -3.96
CA MET A 135 9.75 -6.88 -3.53
C MET A 135 8.76 -6.30 -4.55
N GLU A 136 9.03 -6.43 -5.85
CA GLU A 136 8.10 -6.00 -6.91
C GLU A 136 6.79 -6.80 -6.89
N GLU A 137 6.87 -8.13 -6.70
CA GLU A 137 5.69 -8.99 -6.58
C GLU A 137 4.84 -8.62 -5.37
N ARG A 138 5.46 -8.40 -4.22
CA ARG A 138 4.77 -7.92 -3.01
C ARG A 138 4.12 -6.56 -3.22
N LEU A 139 4.81 -5.64 -3.90
CA LEU A 139 4.25 -4.31 -4.18
C LEU A 139 3.02 -4.42 -5.08
N ARG A 140 3.08 -5.28 -6.11
CA ARG A 140 1.95 -5.55 -7.01
C ARG A 140 0.77 -6.13 -6.24
N ALA A 141 1.00 -7.11 -5.37
CA ALA A 141 -0.05 -7.68 -4.52
C ALA A 141 -0.63 -6.63 -3.56
N ALA A 142 0.21 -5.81 -2.91
CA ALA A 142 -0.24 -4.74 -2.02
C ALA A 142 -1.15 -3.74 -2.75
N TYR A 143 -0.78 -3.37 -3.98
CA TYR A 143 -1.60 -2.52 -4.84
C TYR A 143 -2.94 -3.18 -5.19
N GLN A 144 -2.97 -4.48 -5.49
CA GLN A 144 -4.20 -5.21 -5.78
C GLN A 144 -5.15 -5.26 -4.58
N HIS A 145 -4.62 -5.56 -3.38
CA HIS A 145 -5.40 -5.54 -2.13
C HIS A 145 -5.98 -4.16 -1.84
N LEU A 146 -5.18 -3.10 -2.00
CA LEU A 146 -5.65 -1.73 -1.82
C LEU A 146 -6.70 -1.35 -2.86
N SER A 147 -6.47 -1.69 -4.13
CA SER A 147 -7.39 -1.38 -5.23
C SER A 147 -8.73 -2.08 -5.05
N ALA A 148 -8.73 -3.35 -4.66
CA ALA A 148 -9.94 -4.11 -4.38
C ALA A 148 -10.69 -3.60 -3.12
N SER A 149 -9.98 -2.91 -2.22
CA SER A 149 -10.56 -2.20 -1.06
C SER A 149 -11.02 -0.77 -1.40
N SER A 150 -11.02 -0.37 -2.68
CA SER A 150 -11.66 0.90 -3.07
C SER A 150 -13.16 0.80 -2.83
N TRP A 151 -13.78 1.90 -2.43
CA TRP A 151 -15.18 1.96 -2.07
C TRP A 151 -15.72 3.38 -2.28
N ASP A 152 -16.33 3.62 -3.44
CA ASP A 152 -16.78 4.94 -3.87
C ASP A 152 -17.77 5.59 -2.89
N LYS A 153 -18.71 4.81 -2.33
CA LYS A 153 -19.68 5.33 -1.34
C LYS A 153 -19.00 5.77 -0.03
N GLY A 154 -17.85 5.17 0.30
CA GLY A 154 -17.00 5.59 1.42
C GLY A 154 -16.02 6.71 1.07
N GLY A 155 -15.99 7.15 -0.19
CA GLY A 155 -15.02 8.11 -0.71
C GLY A 155 -13.60 7.54 -0.79
N LEU A 156 -13.45 6.23 -0.99
CA LEU A 156 -12.16 5.57 -1.16
C LEU A 156 -11.99 5.23 -2.64
N ALA A 157 -11.04 5.88 -3.30
CA ALA A 157 -10.76 5.60 -4.70
C ALA A 157 -9.25 5.59 -4.95
N MET A 158 -8.81 4.61 -5.74
CA MET A 158 -7.49 4.71 -6.37
C MET A 158 -7.54 5.85 -7.40
N ILE A 159 -6.50 6.68 -7.42
CA ILE A 159 -6.36 7.68 -8.48
C ILE A 159 -5.89 6.95 -9.73
N ASP A 160 -6.74 6.92 -10.76
CA ASP A 160 -6.32 6.55 -12.12
C ASP A 160 -5.62 7.75 -12.77
N PHE A 161 -4.29 7.68 -12.82
CA PHE A 161 -3.46 8.73 -13.42
C PHE A 161 -3.64 8.87 -14.93
N ARG A 162 -4.36 7.97 -15.61
CA ARG A 162 -4.69 8.13 -17.04
C ARG A 162 -5.47 9.43 -17.31
N ASN A 163 -6.20 9.94 -16.32
CA ASN A 163 -6.99 11.16 -16.43
C ASN A 163 -6.47 12.33 -15.55
N ALA A 164 -5.40 12.12 -14.77
CA ALA A 164 -4.90 13.13 -13.81
C ALA A 164 -3.77 14.01 -14.38
N CYS A 165 -3.23 13.69 -15.56
CA CYS A 165 -2.18 14.49 -16.20
C CYS A 165 -2.78 15.62 -17.06
N CYS A 166 -3.47 16.57 -16.42
CA CYS A 166 -3.91 17.82 -17.07
C CYS A 166 -2.77 18.86 -17.22
N SER A 167 -1.53 18.42 -17.41
CA SER A 167 -0.37 19.33 -17.61
C SER A 167 0.26 19.23 -19.00
N CYS A 168 -0.38 18.54 -19.94
CA CYS A 168 0.15 18.38 -21.30
C CYS A 168 -0.74 18.95 -22.42
N GLU A 169 -1.67 19.86 -22.14
CA GLU A 169 -2.43 20.57 -23.18
C GLU A 169 -1.81 21.95 -23.49
N THR A 170 -0.82 21.90 -24.39
CA THR A 170 -0.55 22.88 -25.46
C THR A 170 -0.10 24.30 -25.06
N GLN A 171 1.19 24.45 -24.77
CA GLN A 171 1.94 25.61 -25.27
C GLN A 171 2.53 25.24 -26.65
N ILE A 172 1.80 25.52 -27.73
CA ILE A 172 2.41 25.68 -29.05
C ILE A 172 2.15 27.13 -29.47
N SER A 173 3.16 27.95 -29.19
CA SER A 173 3.34 29.25 -29.81
C SER A 173 3.61 29.06 -31.30
N LYS A 174 2.86 29.74 -32.16
CA LYS A 174 3.27 30.05 -33.55
C LYS A 174 2.75 31.45 -33.91
N ASN A 175 3.72 32.37 -34.01
CA ASN A 175 3.79 33.65 -34.73
C ASN A 175 2.52 34.49 -34.85
#